data_AF-A0A428RDF7-F1
#
_entry.id   AF-A0A428RDF7-F1
#
_cell.length_a   1.000
_cell.length_b   1.000
_cell.length_c   1.000
_cell.angle_alpha   90.00
_cell.angle_beta   90.00
_cell.angle_gamma   90.00
#
_symmetry.space_group_name_H-M   'P 1'
#
loop_
_entity.id
_entity.type
_entity.pdbx_description
1 polymer ?
#
loop_
_entity_poly.entity_id
_entity_poly.type
_entity_poly.pdbx_seq_one_letter_code
_entity_poly.pdbx_strand_id
1 'polypeptide(L)'
;MDYPQDGSRQSEPELLRVTEDDFVEVVSATPAATTRLLFIENINTQLISFLGEILDVDPIFFADHVNTNFEDIENAPPPPSLAMLPSIISKRGHLHLHYQQVLDLGGADIFANTKYALKTDSNIPRNIRRLAPLSGRQLALARMCCSLLVKNIGRSCICVILVDRPVTSVVEELSAGGRKAYQAKPLHGGFEDFGPSQSFSSFTRNKDNETWDKDSMFGSLLHYFQTQTPPGFQASSPSILGLGYYPIRIVLAEWNLYMHLISRYSKYYEYSIQDITNRLHDNDIIDLQRWRRRSKQSRHKLTILAEFVDYWMQHEDDKETWNLVLKDINYLQQQLQCYNQSLEQMVAMATSMVQLLDSRRSILEAINVRRLTS
;
A
#
# COMPACT_ATOMS: atom_id res chain seq x y z
N MET A 1 18.41 -10.40 -11.41
CA MET A 1 18.28 -11.82 -11.04
C MET A 1 17.76 -12.55 -12.26
N ASP A 2 18.38 -13.65 -12.67
CA ASP A 2 18.04 -14.32 -13.92
C ASP A 2 17.48 -15.73 -13.69
N TYR A 3 16.43 -16.07 -14.44
CA TYR A 3 15.86 -17.40 -14.51
C TYR A 3 16.08 -17.98 -15.91
N PRO A 4 16.95 -19.00 -16.06
CA PRO A 4 17.14 -19.71 -17.31
C PRO A 4 15.85 -20.39 -17.79
N GLN A 5 15.53 -20.27 -19.09
CA GLN A 5 14.33 -20.89 -19.69
C GLN A 5 14.46 -22.42 -19.87
N ASP A 6 15.67 -22.96 -19.81
CA ASP A 6 15.96 -24.38 -19.97
C ASP A 6 15.67 -25.22 -18.71
N GLY A 7 15.24 -24.57 -17.62
CA GLY A 7 14.93 -25.23 -16.36
C GLY A 7 16.16 -25.75 -15.61
N SER A 8 17.38 -25.42 -16.07
CA SER A 8 18.60 -25.71 -15.35
C SER A 8 18.64 -24.86 -14.07
N ARG A 9 18.14 -25.43 -12.96
CA ARG A 9 18.23 -24.80 -11.65
C ARG A 9 19.71 -24.63 -11.29
N GLN A 10 20.24 -23.41 -11.42
CA GLN A 10 21.20 -22.98 -10.42
C GLN A 10 20.47 -22.97 -9.08
N SER A 11 21.12 -23.51 -8.04
CA SER A 11 20.53 -23.80 -6.73
C SER A 11 19.88 -22.58 -6.07
N GLU A 12 20.33 -21.37 -6.44
CA GLU A 12 19.75 -20.07 -6.12
C GLU A 12 20.04 -19.13 -7.30
N PRO A 13 19.08 -18.29 -7.73
CA PRO A 13 19.32 -17.37 -8.82
C PRO A 13 20.32 -16.28 -8.40
N GLU A 14 21.35 -16.04 -9.22
CA GLU A 14 22.43 -15.11 -8.90
C GLU A 14 21.92 -13.67 -8.75
N LEU A 15 22.26 -13.04 -7.63
CA LEU A 15 21.90 -11.66 -7.33
C LEU A 15 23.02 -10.72 -7.77
N LEU A 16 22.78 -10.03 -8.87
CA LEU A 16 23.61 -8.91 -9.29
C LEU A 16 23.12 -7.62 -8.63
N ARG A 17 23.98 -6.98 -7.81
CA ARG A 17 23.75 -5.61 -7.32
C ARG A 17 24.44 -4.64 -8.27
N VAL A 18 23.70 -3.65 -8.74
CA VAL A 18 24.10 -2.78 -9.85
C VAL A 18 23.91 -1.33 -9.40
N THR A 19 24.85 -0.45 -9.77
CA THR A 19 24.69 0.99 -9.56
C THR A 19 23.86 1.62 -10.69
N GLU A 20 23.41 2.86 -10.52
CA GLU A 20 22.64 3.53 -11.58
C GLU A 20 23.44 3.68 -12.88
N ASP A 21 24.77 3.83 -12.78
CA ASP A 21 25.67 4.04 -13.92
C ASP A 21 25.85 2.77 -14.77
N ASP A 22 25.80 1.59 -14.16
CA ASP A 22 25.98 0.30 -14.84
C ASP A 22 24.65 -0.27 -15.40
N PHE A 23 23.53 0.42 -15.16
CA PHE A 23 22.19 -0.09 -15.44
C PHE A 23 21.96 -0.38 -16.93
N VAL A 24 22.47 0.49 -17.81
CA VAL A 24 22.34 0.34 -19.28
C VAL A 24 23.01 -0.94 -19.76
N GLU A 25 24.20 -1.24 -19.24
CA GLU A 25 24.94 -2.44 -19.58
C GLU A 25 24.19 -3.68 -19.10
N VAL A 26 23.61 -3.64 -17.90
CA VAL A 26 22.82 -4.75 -17.36
C VAL A 26 21.56 -5.00 -18.17
N VAL A 27 20.80 -3.99 -18.58
CA VAL A 27 19.62 -4.23 -19.41
C VAL A 27 20.01 -4.78 -20.78
N SER A 28 21.08 -4.23 -21.38
CA SER A 28 21.56 -4.63 -22.71
C SER A 28 22.19 -6.02 -22.73
N ALA A 29 22.85 -6.43 -21.64
CA ALA A 29 23.51 -7.73 -21.49
C ALA A 29 22.55 -8.82 -20.99
N THR A 30 21.26 -8.75 -21.34
CA THR A 30 20.30 -9.81 -20.96
C THR A 30 20.58 -11.09 -21.74
N PRO A 31 20.93 -12.20 -21.06
CA PRO A 31 21.25 -13.45 -21.74
C PRO A 31 20.06 -13.95 -22.54
N ALA A 32 20.32 -14.57 -23.69
CA ALA A 32 19.27 -15.18 -24.50
C ALA A 32 18.57 -16.30 -23.72
N ALA A 33 17.26 -16.44 -23.94
CA ALA A 33 16.43 -17.45 -23.30
C ALA A 33 16.48 -17.38 -21.76
N THR A 34 16.34 -16.18 -21.21
CA THR A 34 16.20 -15.95 -19.76
C THR A 34 15.02 -15.05 -19.44
N THR A 35 14.47 -15.21 -18.24
CA THR A 35 13.58 -14.24 -17.61
C THR A 35 14.37 -13.49 -16.53
N ARG A 36 14.65 -12.21 -16.78
CA ARG A 36 15.40 -11.33 -15.89
C ARG A 36 14.46 -10.50 -15.02
N LEU A 37 14.62 -10.57 -13.70
CA LEU A 37 13.94 -9.72 -12.73
C LEU A 37 14.84 -8.55 -12.35
N LEU A 38 14.33 -7.33 -12.53
CA LEU A 38 14.94 -6.08 -12.13
C LEU A 38 14.13 -5.48 -10.98
N PHE A 39 14.71 -5.51 -9.78
CA PHE A 39 14.13 -4.88 -8.60
C PHE A 39 14.74 -3.49 -8.42
N ILE A 40 13.89 -2.47 -8.32
CA ILE A 40 14.32 -1.07 -8.22
C ILE A 40 13.60 -0.45 -7.02
N GLU A 41 14.35 -0.19 -5.95
CA GLU A 41 13.86 0.53 -4.77
C GLU A 41 14.07 2.03 -4.95
N ASN A 42 13.07 2.84 -4.59
CA ASN A 42 13.20 4.31 -4.51
C ASN A 42 13.61 4.95 -5.85
N ILE A 43 12.93 4.59 -6.95
CA ILE A 43 13.23 5.09 -8.30
C ILE A 43 13.30 6.62 -8.37
N ASN A 44 14.24 7.15 -9.15
CA ASN A 44 14.44 8.57 -9.41
C ASN A 44 14.13 8.93 -10.88
N THR A 45 14.16 10.23 -11.21
CA THR A 45 13.83 10.73 -12.56
C THR A 45 14.80 10.24 -13.65
N GLN A 46 16.08 10.05 -13.30
CA GLN A 46 17.10 9.57 -14.22
C GLN A 46 16.84 8.12 -14.61
N LEU A 47 16.57 7.24 -13.63
CA LEU A 47 16.20 5.84 -13.85
C LEU A 47 14.88 5.70 -14.63
N ILE A 48 13.88 6.55 -14.37
CA ILE A 48 12.64 6.58 -15.15
C ILE A 48 12.94 6.83 -16.63
N SER A 49 13.78 7.82 -16.92
CA SER A 49 14.12 8.19 -18.29
C SER A 49 14.86 7.06 -18.99
N PHE A 50 15.86 6.45 -18.33
CA PHE A 50 16.61 5.32 -18.88
C PHE A 50 15.76 4.08 -19.12
N LEU A 51 14.92 3.69 -18.16
CA LEU A 51 14.00 2.56 -18.33
C LEU A 51 13.02 2.81 -19.47
N GLY A 52 12.47 4.02 -19.55
CA GLY A 52 11.55 4.42 -20.60
C GLY A 52 12.16 4.27 -21.99
N GLU A 53 13.38 4.76 -22.18
CA GLU A 53 14.08 4.74 -23.46
C GLU A 53 14.56 3.34 -23.85
N ILE A 54 15.18 2.59 -22.92
CA ILE A 54 15.79 1.29 -23.24
C ILE A 54 14.74 0.19 -23.43
N LEU A 55 13.66 0.21 -22.64
CA LEU A 55 12.65 -0.85 -22.63
C LEU A 55 11.34 -0.46 -23.35
N ASP A 56 11.31 0.73 -23.97
CA ASP A 56 10.13 1.29 -24.64
C ASP A 56 8.88 1.19 -23.74
N VAL A 57 9.02 1.72 -22.51
CA VAL A 57 7.97 1.65 -21.49
C VAL A 57 7.01 2.81 -21.66
N ASP A 58 5.71 2.50 -21.71
CA ASP A 58 4.66 3.50 -21.70
C ASP A 58 4.83 4.44 -20.50
N PRO A 59 4.98 5.76 -20.70
CA PRO A 59 5.13 6.73 -19.61
C PRO A 59 4.02 6.65 -18.56
N ILE A 60 2.83 6.13 -18.90
CA ILE A 60 1.73 5.96 -17.95
C ILE A 60 2.13 5.00 -16.80
N PHE A 61 2.94 3.98 -17.06
CA PHE A 61 3.45 3.08 -16.03
C PHE A 61 4.20 3.86 -14.93
N PHE A 62 5.10 4.76 -15.34
CA PHE A 62 5.81 5.60 -14.36
C PHE A 62 4.91 6.66 -13.74
N ALA A 63 3.97 7.24 -14.50
CA ALA A 63 3.05 8.24 -13.99
C ALA A 63 2.17 7.67 -12.87
N ASP A 64 1.58 6.48 -13.04
CA ASP A 64 0.78 5.84 -11.99
C ASP A 64 1.63 5.41 -10.78
N HIS A 65 2.89 5.03 -10.99
CA HIS A 65 3.80 4.74 -9.88
C HIS A 65 4.19 6.01 -9.09
N VAL A 66 4.54 7.11 -9.76
CA VAL A 66 5.08 8.32 -9.12
C VAL A 66 3.98 9.24 -8.57
N ASN A 67 2.77 9.20 -9.13
CA ASN A 67 1.71 10.12 -8.71
C ASN A 67 1.27 9.85 -7.27
N THR A 68 1.57 10.81 -6.39
CA THR A 68 1.25 10.74 -4.95
C THR A 68 0.17 11.72 -4.52
N ASN A 69 -0.10 12.76 -5.31
CA ASN A 69 -1.00 13.84 -4.95
C ASN A 69 -2.19 13.90 -5.91
N PHE A 70 -3.38 13.72 -5.37
CA PHE A 70 -4.62 13.87 -6.13
C PHE A 70 -5.19 15.21 -5.76
N GLU A 71 -5.00 16.18 -6.65
CA GLU A 71 -5.71 17.46 -6.55
C GLU A 71 -7.20 17.23 -6.75
N ASP A 72 -8.00 18.20 -6.29
CA ASP A 72 -9.43 18.16 -6.52
C ASP A 72 -9.71 18.17 -8.03
N ILE A 73 -10.75 17.44 -8.45
CA ILE A 73 -11.03 17.18 -9.87
C ILE A 73 -11.33 18.46 -10.65
N GLU A 74 -11.71 19.53 -9.95
CA GLU A 74 -11.91 20.88 -10.47
C GLU A 74 -10.60 21.56 -10.91
N ASN A 75 -9.46 21.14 -10.33
CA ASN A 75 -8.16 21.78 -10.52
C ASN A 75 -7.20 20.97 -11.40
N ALA A 76 -7.31 19.63 -11.38
CA ALA A 76 -6.46 18.76 -12.17
C ALA A 76 -7.19 17.48 -12.61
N PRO A 77 -6.78 16.87 -13.74
CA PRO A 77 -7.31 15.58 -14.14
C PRO A 77 -6.96 14.51 -13.10
N PRO A 78 -7.86 13.51 -12.88
CA PRO A 78 -7.55 12.38 -12.02
C PRO A 78 -6.36 11.58 -12.58
N PRO A 79 -5.58 10.90 -11.71
CA PRO A 79 -4.55 9.97 -12.15
C PRO A 79 -5.14 8.88 -13.07
N PRO A 80 -4.34 8.27 -13.96
CA PRO A 80 -4.82 7.21 -14.85
C PRO A 80 -5.55 6.08 -14.10
N SER A 81 -5.02 5.65 -12.95
CA SER A 81 -5.69 4.68 -12.05
C SER A 81 -7.12 5.02 -11.60
N LEU A 82 -7.52 6.29 -11.60
CA LEU A 82 -8.89 6.75 -11.29
C LEU A 82 -9.66 7.21 -12.53
N ALA A 83 -8.96 7.64 -13.58
CA ALA A 83 -9.56 8.12 -14.82
C ALA A 83 -10.06 6.99 -15.73
N MET A 84 -9.55 5.77 -15.55
CA MET A 84 -9.81 4.64 -16.43
C MET A 84 -10.66 3.56 -15.77
N LEU A 85 -11.42 2.83 -16.60
CA LEU A 85 -12.19 1.69 -16.13
C LEU A 85 -11.25 0.52 -15.76
N PRO A 86 -11.56 -0.25 -14.70
CA PRO A 86 -10.76 -1.40 -14.29
C PRO A 86 -10.47 -2.38 -15.43
N SER A 87 -11.46 -2.68 -16.28
CA SER A 87 -11.31 -3.58 -17.43
C SER A 87 -10.33 -3.08 -18.51
N ILE A 88 -10.10 -1.76 -18.59
CA ILE A 88 -9.09 -1.16 -19.47
C ILE A 88 -7.72 -1.26 -18.81
N ILE A 89 -7.64 -0.96 -17.51
CA ILE A 89 -6.40 -1.04 -16.72
C ILE A 89 -5.84 -2.46 -16.76
N SER A 90 -6.68 -3.48 -16.57
CA SER A 90 -6.27 -4.89 -16.57
C SER A 90 -5.53 -5.32 -17.85
N LYS A 91 -5.82 -4.69 -19.00
CA LYS A 91 -5.27 -5.08 -20.31
C LYS A 91 -3.87 -4.53 -20.59
N ARG A 92 -3.34 -3.62 -19.77
CA ARG A 92 -2.15 -2.81 -20.12
C ARG A 92 -0.80 -3.51 -19.93
N GLY A 93 -0.79 -4.79 -19.55
CA GLY A 93 0.45 -5.57 -19.38
C GLY A 93 1.35 -5.09 -18.24
N HIS A 94 0.82 -4.29 -17.31
CA HIS A 94 1.48 -3.84 -16.10
C HIS A 94 0.48 -3.75 -14.94
N LEU A 95 1.00 -3.76 -13.72
CA LEU A 95 0.23 -3.80 -12.49
C LEU A 95 0.76 -2.77 -11.48
N HIS A 96 -0.14 -1.95 -10.93
CA HIS A 96 0.16 -1.05 -9.82
C HIS A 96 -0.58 -1.52 -8.56
N LEU A 97 0.18 -1.98 -7.58
CA LEU A 97 -0.29 -2.42 -6.28
C LEU A 97 -0.18 -1.29 -5.28
N HIS A 98 -1.23 -0.49 -5.16
CA HIS A 98 -1.31 0.53 -4.12
C HIS A 98 -1.87 -0.05 -2.82
N TYR A 99 -1.19 0.19 -1.70
CA TYR A 99 -1.61 -0.32 -0.39
C TYR A 99 -1.45 0.73 0.72
N GLN A 100 -1.94 0.40 1.91
CA GLN A 100 -1.78 1.23 3.10
C GLN A 100 -0.86 0.48 4.06
N GLN A 101 0.37 0.96 4.23
CA GLN A 101 1.26 0.44 5.25
C GLN A 101 0.93 1.10 6.58
N VAL A 102 0.74 0.29 7.61
CA VAL A 102 0.45 0.78 8.97
C VAL A 102 1.76 1.09 9.67
N LEU A 103 1.92 2.32 10.13
CA LEU A 103 3.13 2.79 10.79
C LEU A 103 2.88 3.09 12.26
N ASP A 104 3.91 2.80 13.05
CA ASP A 104 4.04 3.19 14.44
C ASP A 104 5.08 4.32 14.56
N LEU A 105 4.61 5.52 14.92
CA LEU A 105 5.45 6.71 15.05
C LEU A 105 5.94 6.93 16.51
N GLY A 106 5.59 6.04 17.44
CA GLY A 106 5.97 6.16 18.85
C GLY A 106 4.90 6.84 19.73
N GLY A 107 5.35 7.61 20.72
CA GLY A 107 4.49 8.28 21.71
C GLY A 107 3.65 9.40 21.11
N ALA A 108 2.37 9.48 21.47
CA ALA A 108 1.44 10.47 20.95
C ALA A 108 1.75 11.92 21.37
N ASP A 109 2.38 12.08 22.53
CA ASP A 109 2.82 13.35 23.11
C ASP A 109 3.77 14.12 22.19
N ILE A 110 4.66 13.41 21.50
CA ILE A 110 5.63 13.96 20.54
C ILE A 110 4.93 14.71 19.38
N PHE A 111 3.69 14.33 19.09
CA PHE A 111 2.95 14.76 17.91
C PHE A 111 1.77 15.69 18.20
N ALA A 112 1.65 16.22 19.42
CA ALA A 112 0.54 17.09 19.83
C ALA A 112 0.35 18.31 18.90
N ASN A 113 1.44 18.92 18.44
CA ASN A 113 1.44 20.13 17.59
C ASN A 113 1.89 19.86 16.15
N THR A 114 1.91 18.60 15.72
CA THR A 114 2.35 18.21 14.38
C THR A 114 1.15 18.13 13.44
N LYS A 115 1.37 18.46 12.16
CA LYS A 115 0.34 18.37 11.12
C LYS A 115 -0.20 16.94 10.97
N TYR A 116 -1.46 16.86 10.53
CA TYR A 116 -2.11 15.60 10.14
C TYR A 116 -1.42 14.91 8.95
N ALA A 117 -0.92 15.73 8.03
CA ALA A 117 -0.29 15.34 6.78
C ALA A 117 1.24 15.31 6.93
N LEU A 118 1.83 14.15 6.68
CA LEU A 118 3.29 13.95 6.65
C LEU A 118 3.68 13.31 5.30
N LYS A 119 4.99 13.22 5.05
CA LYS A 119 5.57 12.59 3.86
C LYS A 119 6.63 11.55 4.23
N THR A 120 6.90 10.59 3.35
CA THR A 120 8.10 9.76 3.43
C THR A 120 9.35 10.57 3.06
N ASP A 121 10.50 10.16 3.60
CA ASP A 121 11.81 10.62 3.14
C ASP A 121 12.32 9.72 1.99
N SER A 122 11.86 10.00 0.77
CA SER A 122 12.16 9.20 -0.42
C SER A 122 12.12 10.05 -1.69
N ASN A 123 12.70 9.53 -2.78
CA ASN A 123 12.71 10.18 -4.10
C ASN A 123 11.29 10.44 -4.60
N ILE A 124 10.36 9.54 -4.27
CA ILE A 124 8.92 9.73 -4.47
C ILE A 124 8.28 9.97 -3.09
N PRO A 125 7.94 11.21 -2.71
CA PRO A 125 7.40 11.52 -1.38
C PRO A 125 5.95 11.04 -1.23
N ARG A 126 5.78 9.87 -0.61
CA ARG A 126 4.47 9.25 -0.36
C ARG A 126 3.73 9.98 0.75
N ASN A 127 2.41 10.06 0.58
CA ASN A 127 1.52 10.69 1.56
C ASN A 127 1.36 9.80 2.80
N ILE A 128 1.61 10.38 3.96
CA ILE A 128 1.41 9.76 5.26
C ILE A 128 0.33 10.52 6.02
N ARG A 129 -0.68 9.80 6.50
CA ARG A 129 -1.78 10.38 7.26
C ARG A 129 -1.74 9.85 8.68
N ARG A 130 -1.54 10.74 9.64
CA ARG A 130 -1.67 10.40 11.05
C ARG A 130 -3.09 9.98 11.38
N LEU A 131 -3.22 9.15 12.39
CA LEU A 131 -4.51 8.73 12.94
C LEU A 131 -4.69 9.29 14.35
N ALA A 132 -5.93 9.32 14.84
CA ALA A 132 -6.19 9.65 16.24
C ALA A 132 -5.36 8.72 17.16
N PRO A 133 -4.71 9.26 18.21
CA PRO A 133 -3.91 8.45 19.11
C PRO A 133 -4.69 7.29 19.71
N LEU A 134 -4.08 6.10 19.75
CA LEU A 134 -4.65 4.92 20.39
C LEU A 134 -3.69 4.44 21.48
N SER A 135 -4.21 4.32 22.71
CA SER A 135 -3.43 3.82 23.86
C SER A 135 -2.09 4.55 24.05
N GLY A 136 -2.09 5.87 23.87
CA GLY A 136 -0.89 6.71 24.01
C GLY A 136 0.10 6.63 22.84
N ARG A 137 -0.20 5.86 21.78
CA ARG A 137 0.64 5.74 20.59
C ARG A 137 0.11 6.58 19.43
N GLN A 138 1.05 7.12 18.64
CA GLN A 138 0.75 7.76 17.37
C GLN A 138 0.90 6.78 16.22
N LEU A 139 -0.23 6.33 15.67
CA LEU A 139 -0.25 5.53 14.45
C LEU A 139 -0.41 6.42 13.21
N ALA A 140 0.02 5.90 12.05
CA ALA A 140 -0.16 6.54 10.77
C ALA A 140 -0.35 5.53 9.64
N LEU A 141 -0.87 6.01 8.51
CA LEU A 141 -1.00 5.24 7.27
C LEU A 141 -0.14 5.85 6.19
N ALA A 142 0.82 5.09 5.68
CA ALA A 142 1.59 5.46 4.49
C ALA A 142 0.94 4.87 3.24
N ARG A 143 0.75 5.72 2.23
CA ARG A 143 0.26 5.31 0.90
C ARG A 143 1.42 4.81 0.06
N MET A 144 1.64 3.50 0.10
CA MET A 144 2.74 2.84 -0.60
C MET A 144 2.29 2.28 -1.95
N CYS A 145 3.25 2.03 -2.84
CA CYS A 145 3.06 1.45 -4.15
C CYS A 145 4.16 0.44 -4.50
N CYS A 146 3.76 -0.70 -5.03
CA CYS A 146 4.61 -1.61 -5.78
C CYS A 146 4.12 -1.66 -7.20
N SER A 147 5.00 -1.67 -8.19
CA SER A 147 4.60 -1.67 -9.60
C SER A 147 5.40 -2.69 -10.38
N LEU A 148 4.72 -3.41 -11.27
CA LEU A 148 5.29 -4.51 -12.02
C LEU A 148 4.96 -4.35 -13.50
N LEU A 149 5.97 -4.56 -14.34
CA LEU A 149 5.85 -4.53 -15.79
C LEU A 149 6.63 -5.71 -16.37
N VAL A 150 6.03 -6.42 -17.32
CA VAL A 150 6.67 -7.52 -18.05
C VAL A 150 6.87 -7.11 -19.50
N LYS A 151 8.11 -7.21 -20.00
CA LYS A 151 8.49 -6.84 -21.36
C LYS A 151 9.30 -7.96 -22.01
N ASN A 152 8.90 -8.33 -23.23
CA ASN A 152 9.66 -9.28 -24.03
C ASN A 152 10.77 -8.56 -24.80
N ILE A 153 11.98 -9.10 -24.77
CA ILE A 153 13.17 -8.60 -25.49
C ILE A 153 13.77 -9.76 -26.27
N GLY A 154 13.47 -9.82 -27.57
CA GLY A 154 13.92 -10.92 -28.44
C GLY A 154 13.40 -12.28 -27.94
N ARG A 155 14.31 -13.15 -27.50
CA ARG A 155 14.01 -14.48 -26.93
C ARG A 155 13.96 -14.50 -25.40
N SER A 156 14.14 -13.34 -24.77
CA SER A 156 14.20 -13.20 -23.32
C SER A 156 13.08 -12.29 -22.85
N CYS A 157 12.86 -12.27 -21.54
CA CYS A 157 11.86 -11.41 -20.90
C CYS A 157 12.51 -10.64 -19.75
N ILE A 158 12.12 -9.37 -19.59
CA ILE A 158 12.50 -8.55 -18.44
C ILE A 158 11.23 -8.20 -17.66
N CYS A 159 11.25 -8.51 -16.37
CA CYS A 159 10.27 -8.05 -15.41
C CYS A 159 10.87 -6.90 -14.59
N VAL A 160 10.27 -5.72 -14.70
CA VAL A 160 10.65 -4.55 -13.90
C VAL A 160 9.71 -4.46 -12.71
N ILE A 161 10.28 -4.45 -11.51
CA ILE A 161 9.56 -4.35 -10.24
C ILE A 161 10.04 -3.10 -9.51
N LEU A 162 9.19 -2.09 -9.44
CA LEU A 162 9.42 -0.83 -8.73
C LEU A 162 8.82 -0.93 -7.33
N VAL A 163 9.61 -0.61 -6.31
CA VAL A 163 9.17 -0.61 -4.91
C VAL A 163 9.55 0.69 -4.22
N ASP A 164 8.65 1.14 -3.35
CA ASP A 164 8.94 2.27 -2.48
C ASP A 164 10.01 1.93 -1.43
N ARG A 165 10.75 2.96 -1.00
CA ARG A 165 11.72 2.84 0.10
C ARG A 165 11.01 2.47 1.42
N PRO A 166 11.63 1.63 2.27
CA PRO A 166 11.15 1.36 3.62
C PRO A 166 10.98 2.64 4.43
N VAL A 167 9.85 2.76 5.15
CA VAL A 167 9.52 3.97 5.91
C VAL A 167 10.18 3.93 7.29
N THR A 168 11.44 4.34 7.36
CA THR A 168 12.20 4.47 8.62
C THR A 168 12.05 5.85 9.28
N SER A 169 11.64 6.84 8.50
CA SER A 169 11.34 8.18 8.99
C SER A 169 10.20 8.84 8.22
N VAL A 170 9.53 9.77 8.90
CA VAL A 170 8.45 10.58 8.34
C VAL A 170 8.73 12.06 8.54
N VAL A 171 8.25 12.86 7.60
CA VAL A 171 8.69 14.23 7.40
C VAL A 171 7.51 15.17 7.48
N GLU A 172 7.68 16.23 8.26
CA GLU A 172 6.83 17.40 8.29
C GLU A 172 7.51 18.57 7.57
N GLU A 173 6.84 19.12 6.55
CA GLU A 173 7.23 20.37 5.90
C GLU A 173 6.68 21.56 6.69
N LEU A 174 7.58 22.42 7.16
CA LEU A 174 7.26 23.62 7.93
C LEU A 174 7.16 24.84 7.01
N SER A 175 6.33 25.82 7.37
CA SER A 175 6.04 27.01 6.57
C SER A 175 7.26 27.90 6.28
N ALA A 176 8.33 27.79 7.07
CA ALA A 176 9.58 28.52 6.88
C ALA A 176 10.63 27.77 6.02
N GLY A 177 10.23 26.73 5.28
CA GLY A 177 11.15 25.85 4.56
C GLY A 177 11.94 24.89 5.47
N GLY A 178 11.63 24.88 6.77
CA GLY A 178 12.17 23.92 7.73
C GLY A 178 11.59 22.52 7.51
N ARG A 179 12.39 21.51 7.82
CA ARG A 179 12.00 20.11 7.74
C ARG A 179 12.16 19.48 9.12
N LYS A 180 11.11 18.83 9.62
CA LYS A 180 11.19 18.04 10.86
C LYS A 180 10.97 16.57 10.54
N ALA A 181 11.92 15.73 10.94
CA ALA A 181 11.86 14.28 10.75
C ALA A 181 11.50 13.59 12.07
N TYR A 182 10.74 12.52 11.96
CA TYR A 182 10.33 11.66 13.07
C TYR A 182 10.65 10.23 12.72
N GLN A 183 11.06 9.44 13.71
CA GLN A 183 11.27 8.02 13.50
C GLN A 183 9.94 7.32 13.20
N ALA A 184 9.98 6.36 12.29
CA ALA A 184 8.85 5.50 11.99
C ALA A 184 9.31 4.08 11.79
N LYS A 185 8.38 3.15 12.01
CA LYS A 185 8.57 1.74 11.67
C LYS A 185 7.23 1.12 11.30
N PRO A 186 7.24 0.04 10.51
CA PRO A 186 6.05 -0.79 10.33
C PRO A 186 5.48 -1.23 11.68
N LEU A 187 4.16 -1.14 11.84
CA LEU A 187 3.49 -1.60 13.04
C LEU A 187 3.72 -3.11 13.17
N HIS A 188 4.22 -3.56 14.33
CA HIS A 188 4.53 -4.97 14.62
C HIS A 188 5.53 -5.64 13.65
N GLY A 189 6.39 -4.87 12.97
CA GLY A 189 7.37 -5.42 12.03
C GLY A 189 6.79 -5.72 10.64
N GLY A 190 5.61 -5.18 10.33
CA GLY A 190 5.03 -5.22 8.99
C GLY A 190 4.02 -6.36 8.82
N PHE A 191 4.11 -7.04 7.68
CA PHE A 191 3.16 -8.08 7.31
C PHE A 191 3.61 -9.47 7.80
N GLU A 192 2.64 -10.37 7.99
CA GLU A 192 2.92 -11.75 8.37
C GLU A 192 3.42 -12.57 7.18
N ASP A 193 4.41 -13.44 7.41
CA ASP A 193 4.94 -14.31 6.37
C ASP A 193 3.88 -15.31 5.90
N PHE A 194 3.73 -15.45 4.59
CA PHE A 194 2.79 -16.39 3.97
C PHE A 194 3.46 -17.67 3.45
N GLY A 195 4.76 -17.81 3.66
CA GLY A 195 5.48 -19.06 3.43
C GLY A 195 5.00 -20.20 4.35
N PRO A 196 5.33 -21.46 4.02
CA PRO A 196 5.02 -22.58 4.90
C PRO A 196 5.70 -22.39 6.25
N SER A 197 4.93 -22.51 7.33
CA SER A 197 5.47 -22.39 8.68
C SER A 197 6.54 -23.44 8.92
N GLN A 198 7.69 -23.02 9.44
CA GLN A 198 8.71 -23.95 9.86
C GLN A 198 8.21 -24.85 10.98
N SER A 199 8.65 -26.11 10.97
CA SER A 199 8.43 -27.00 12.11
C SER A 199 9.12 -26.43 13.36
N PHE A 200 8.55 -26.67 14.55
CA PHE A 200 9.13 -26.17 15.81
C PHE A 200 10.57 -26.68 16.05
N SER A 201 10.90 -27.87 15.56
CA SER A 201 12.26 -28.42 15.63
C SER A 201 13.23 -27.71 14.68
N SER A 202 12.78 -27.26 13.51
CA SER A 202 13.58 -26.42 12.61
C SER A 202 13.80 -25.03 13.21
N PHE A 203 12.75 -24.43 13.78
CA PHE A 203 12.81 -23.12 14.41
C PHE A 203 13.82 -23.07 15.56
N THR A 204 13.83 -24.08 16.44
CA THR A 204 14.78 -24.14 17.57
C THR A 204 16.23 -24.30 17.12
N ARG A 205 16.48 -24.92 15.96
CA ARG A 205 17.82 -25.07 15.35
C ARG A 205 18.27 -23.82 14.61
N ASN A 206 17.33 -23.06 14.04
CA ASN A 206 17.59 -21.91 13.16
C ASN A 206 17.37 -20.55 13.83
N LYS A 207 17.34 -20.48 15.17
CA LYS A 207 17.11 -19.22 15.91
C LYS A 207 18.00 -18.05 15.47
N ASP A 208 19.18 -18.33 14.93
CA ASP A 208 20.16 -17.34 14.53
C ASP A 208 20.24 -17.13 12.99
N ASN A 209 19.50 -17.88 12.17
CA ASN A 209 19.70 -17.95 10.71
C ASN A 209 18.60 -17.33 9.83
N GLU A 210 17.42 -16.98 10.36
CA GLU A 210 16.36 -16.32 9.57
C GLU A 210 16.26 -14.84 9.90
N THR A 211 17.16 -14.03 9.35
CA THR A 211 17.11 -12.56 9.44
C THR A 211 17.11 -11.95 8.05
N TRP A 212 16.05 -12.21 7.30
CA TRP A 212 15.76 -11.41 6.11
C TRP A 212 14.99 -10.16 6.52
N ASP A 213 15.19 -9.07 5.79
CA ASP A 213 14.60 -7.77 6.08
C ASP A 213 13.10 -7.75 5.73
N LYS A 214 12.27 -8.06 6.73
CA LYS A 214 10.81 -8.00 6.64
C LYS A 214 10.26 -6.57 6.66
N ASP A 215 11.06 -5.59 7.11
CA ASP A 215 10.66 -4.19 7.15
C ASP A 215 10.69 -3.55 5.74
N SER A 216 11.36 -4.20 4.77
CA SER A 216 11.42 -3.80 3.38
C SER A 216 10.65 -4.72 2.44
N MET A 217 9.81 -4.15 1.58
CA MET A 217 9.21 -4.89 0.47
C MET A 217 10.28 -5.37 -0.52
N PHE A 218 11.34 -4.58 -0.76
CA PHE A 218 12.44 -4.99 -1.62
C PHE A 218 13.15 -6.22 -1.06
N GLY A 219 13.54 -6.17 0.21
CA GLY A 219 14.18 -7.29 0.91
C GLY A 219 13.28 -8.52 0.92
N SER A 220 11.97 -8.29 1.07
CA SER A 220 11.00 -9.35 1.08
C SER A 220 10.86 -10.06 -0.27
N LEU A 221 10.72 -9.29 -1.34
CA LEU A 221 10.62 -9.84 -2.69
C LEU A 221 11.88 -10.62 -3.05
N LEU A 222 13.06 -10.06 -2.75
CA LEU A 222 14.33 -10.72 -3.02
C LEU A 222 14.40 -12.11 -2.37
N HIS A 223 14.08 -12.21 -1.09
CA HIS A 223 14.07 -13.49 -0.38
C HIS A 223 13.07 -14.49 -0.98
N TYR A 224 11.82 -14.07 -1.26
CA TYR A 224 10.83 -15.00 -1.80
C TYR A 224 11.24 -15.53 -3.17
N PHE A 225 11.69 -14.67 -4.08
CA PHE A 225 12.15 -15.09 -5.40
C PHE A 225 13.42 -15.96 -5.34
N GLN A 226 14.32 -15.71 -4.38
CA GLN A 226 15.51 -16.55 -4.19
C GLN A 226 15.18 -17.94 -3.64
N THR A 227 14.30 -18.00 -2.64
CA THR A 227 14.05 -19.23 -1.89
C THR A 227 13.01 -20.13 -2.56
N GLN A 228 12.06 -19.55 -3.28
CA GLN A 228 10.94 -20.29 -3.85
C GLN A 228 10.59 -19.75 -5.24
N THR A 229 10.30 -20.68 -6.15
CA THR A 229 9.74 -20.33 -7.44
C THR A 229 8.27 -19.96 -7.25
N PRO A 230 7.77 -18.85 -7.82
CA PRO A 230 6.36 -18.53 -7.72
C PRO A 230 5.48 -19.67 -8.25
N PRO A 231 4.32 -19.95 -7.63
CA PRO A 231 3.40 -20.98 -8.14
C PRO A 231 2.99 -20.69 -9.59
N GLY A 232 3.00 -21.73 -10.43
CA GLY A 232 2.66 -21.61 -11.85
C GLY A 232 3.71 -20.89 -12.71
N PHE A 233 4.80 -20.38 -12.13
CA PHE A 233 5.82 -19.67 -12.92
C PHE A 233 6.67 -20.64 -13.75
N GLN A 234 6.69 -20.40 -15.06
CA GLN A 234 7.56 -21.06 -16.01
C GLN A 234 8.50 -20.03 -16.62
N ALA A 235 9.81 -20.21 -16.46
CA ALA A 235 10.79 -19.25 -16.97
C ALA A 235 10.70 -19.10 -18.50
N SER A 236 10.37 -20.18 -19.22
CA SER A 236 10.17 -20.24 -20.68
C SER A 236 8.98 -19.43 -21.19
N SER A 237 8.01 -19.17 -20.32
CA SER A 237 6.73 -18.53 -20.63
C SER A 237 6.28 -17.71 -19.42
N PRO A 238 7.02 -16.64 -19.09
CA PRO A 238 6.78 -15.90 -17.86
C PRO A 238 5.44 -15.18 -17.93
N SER A 239 4.54 -15.51 -17.01
CA SER A 239 3.25 -14.85 -16.90
C SER A 239 3.31 -13.67 -15.92
N ILE A 240 2.51 -12.64 -16.19
CA ILE A 240 2.45 -11.45 -15.33
C ILE A 240 1.89 -11.78 -13.95
N LEU A 241 0.99 -12.77 -13.86
CA LEU A 241 0.49 -13.23 -12.57
C LEU A 241 1.54 -14.06 -11.84
N GLY A 242 2.22 -14.99 -12.50
CA GLY A 242 3.31 -15.76 -11.89
C GLY A 242 4.40 -14.84 -11.32
N LEU A 243 4.81 -13.83 -12.08
CA LEU A 243 5.75 -12.80 -11.62
C LEU A 243 5.14 -11.83 -10.59
N GLY A 244 3.84 -11.60 -10.64
CA GLY A 244 3.10 -10.76 -9.70
C GLY A 244 2.74 -11.43 -8.38
N TYR A 245 2.94 -12.75 -8.26
CA TYR A 245 2.47 -13.52 -7.11
C TYR A 245 2.99 -12.98 -5.78
N TYR A 246 4.31 -12.89 -5.59
CA TYR A 246 4.87 -12.40 -4.33
C TYR A 246 4.50 -10.94 -4.03
N PRO A 247 4.62 -9.98 -4.98
CA PRO A 247 4.12 -8.62 -4.77
C PRO A 247 2.64 -8.56 -4.33
N ILE A 248 1.76 -9.33 -4.99
CA ILE A 248 0.34 -9.38 -4.66
C ILE A 248 0.15 -9.92 -3.24
N ARG A 249 0.80 -11.04 -2.89
CA ARG A 249 0.67 -11.67 -1.56
C ARG A 249 1.11 -10.76 -0.43
N ILE A 250 2.26 -10.07 -0.58
CA ILE A 250 2.73 -9.08 0.41
C ILE A 250 1.69 -7.97 0.57
N VAL A 251 1.17 -7.44 -0.53
CA VAL A 251 0.18 -6.35 -0.51
C VAL A 251 -1.14 -6.78 0.12
N LEU A 252 -1.61 -8.02 -0.12
CA LEU A 252 -2.80 -8.55 0.54
C LEU A 252 -2.60 -8.72 2.04
N ALA A 253 -1.40 -9.09 2.48
CA ALA A 253 -1.07 -9.20 3.90
C ALA A 253 -1.07 -7.81 4.59
N GLU A 254 -0.54 -6.77 3.93
CA GLU A 254 -0.65 -5.38 4.38
C GLU A 254 -2.12 -4.91 4.44
N TRP A 255 -2.94 -5.26 3.45
CA TRP A 255 -4.37 -4.99 3.48
C TRP A 255 -5.07 -5.69 4.65
N ASN A 256 -4.67 -6.91 4.99
CA ASN A 256 -5.22 -7.64 6.13
C ASN A 256 -4.88 -6.96 7.47
N LEU A 257 -3.62 -6.52 7.65
CA LEU A 257 -3.23 -5.72 8.82
C LEU A 257 -4.05 -4.42 8.91
N TYR A 258 -4.22 -3.73 7.78
CA TYR A 258 -5.04 -2.54 7.69
C TYR A 258 -6.53 -2.81 8.05
N MET A 259 -7.07 -4.00 7.78
CA MET A 259 -8.44 -4.37 8.21
C MET A 259 -8.58 -4.40 9.73
N HIS A 260 -7.61 -5.01 10.42
CA HIS A 260 -7.58 -5.04 11.88
C HIS A 260 -7.49 -3.63 12.47
N LEU A 261 -6.73 -2.74 11.83
CA LEU A 261 -6.65 -1.34 12.24
C LEU A 261 -7.99 -0.63 12.07
N ILE A 262 -8.67 -0.77 10.93
CA ILE A 262 -10.02 -0.19 10.74
C ILE A 262 -10.96 -0.70 11.83
N SER A 263 -10.97 -2.00 12.08
CA SER A 263 -11.81 -2.61 13.12
C SER A 263 -11.57 -1.97 14.49
N ARG A 264 -10.29 -1.73 14.84
CA ARG A 264 -9.91 -1.07 16.08
C ARG A 264 -10.41 0.38 16.14
N TYR A 265 -10.24 1.15 15.06
CA TYR A 265 -10.74 2.53 15.01
C TYR A 265 -12.27 2.61 14.98
N SER A 266 -12.95 1.66 14.33
CA SER A 266 -14.40 1.58 14.34
C SER A 266 -14.92 1.47 15.77
N LYS A 267 -14.35 0.56 16.57
CA LYS A 267 -14.68 0.41 17.99
C LYS A 267 -14.34 1.66 18.81
N TYR A 268 -13.19 2.28 18.53
CA TYR A 268 -12.80 3.52 19.20
C TYR A 268 -13.84 4.63 19.02
N TYR A 269 -14.29 4.88 17.78
CA TYR A 269 -15.30 5.90 17.52
C TYR A 269 -16.69 5.50 18.00
N GLU A 270 -17.04 4.22 17.96
CA GLU A 270 -18.30 3.74 18.53
C GLU A 270 -18.40 4.08 20.02
N TYR A 271 -17.34 3.83 20.80
CA TYR A 271 -17.30 4.20 22.22
C TYR A 271 -17.27 5.71 22.43
N SER A 272 -16.55 6.47 21.60
CA SER A 272 -16.54 7.94 21.67
C SER A 272 -17.94 8.52 21.44
N ILE A 273 -18.70 7.95 20.51
CA ILE A 273 -20.09 8.32 20.22
C ILE A 273 -21.05 7.87 21.33
N GLN A 274 -20.75 6.82 22.09
CA GLN A 274 -21.63 6.42 23.20
C GLN A 274 -21.46 7.32 24.45
N ASP A 275 -20.27 7.89 24.68
CA ASP A 275 -19.94 8.74 25.85
C ASP A 275 -20.26 10.25 25.63
N ILE A 276 -21.23 10.54 24.74
CA ILE A 276 -21.49 11.87 24.16
C ILE A 276 -21.94 12.95 25.13
N THR A 277 -22.41 12.61 26.34
CA THR A 277 -22.78 13.64 27.32
C THR A 277 -21.60 14.51 27.75
N ASN A 278 -20.35 14.13 27.46
CA ASN A 278 -19.16 14.90 27.83
C ASN A 278 -18.13 15.18 26.72
N ARG A 279 -18.14 14.51 25.54
CA ARG A 279 -16.88 14.36 24.75
C ARG A 279 -16.91 14.31 23.21
N LEU A 280 -18.02 14.55 22.50
CA LEU A 280 -17.91 14.59 21.04
C LEU A 280 -17.06 15.79 20.59
N HIS A 281 -15.86 15.53 20.07
CA HIS A 281 -15.00 16.58 19.53
C HIS A 281 -15.25 16.73 18.03
N ASP A 282 -15.24 17.96 17.49
CA ASP A 282 -15.36 18.21 16.04
C ASP A 282 -14.34 17.40 15.22
N ASN A 283 -13.18 17.13 15.80
CA ASN A 283 -12.12 16.30 15.23
C ASN A 283 -12.56 14.84 14.98
N ASP A 284 -13.44 14.29 15.80
CA ASP A 284 -13.92 12.90 15.65
C ASP A 284 -14.79 12.76 14.40
N ILE A 285 -15.63 13.76 14.12
CA ILE A 285 -16.48 13.79 12.92
C ILE A 285 -15.61 13.89 11.66
N ILE A 286 -14.60 14.76 11.71
CA ILE A 286 -13.64 14.92 10.62
C ILE A 286 -12.91 13.58 10.37
N ASP A 287 -12.48 12.89 11.42
CA ASP A 287 -11.77 11.63 11.28
C ASP A 287 -12.67 10.47 10.82
N LEU A 288 -13.92 10.42 11.26
CA LEU A 288 -14.93 9.49 10.74
C LEU A 288 -15.19 9.69 9.25
N GLN A 289 -15.33 10.95 8.81
CA GLN A 289 -15.48 11.28 7.38
C GLN A 289 -14.24 10.87 6.58
N ARG A 290 -13.04 11.08 7.13
CA ARG A 290 -11.77 10.63 6.52
C ARG A 290 -11.73 9.11 6.38
N TRP A 291 -12.11 8.38 7.43
CA TRP A 291 -12.21 6.91 7.39
C TRP A 291 -13.21 6.43 6.36
N ARG A 292 -14.41 7.03 6.30
CA ARG A 292 -15.43 6.72 5.28
C ARG A 292 -14.89 6.87 3.86
N ARG A 293 -14.26 8.01 3.54
CA ARG A 293 -13.66 8.26 2.22
C ARG A 293 -12.53 7.26 1.92
N ARG A 294 -11.68 7.00 2.91
CA ARG A 294 -10.56 6.05 2.79
C ARG A 294 -11.05 4.64 2.50
N SER A 295 -12.08 4.14 3.20
CA SER A 295 -12.63 2.80 2.97
C SER A 295 -13.18 2.62 1.55
N LYS A 296 -13.82 3.66 0.99
CA LYS A 296 -14.27 3.64 -0.41
C LYS A 296 -13.09 3.53 -1.39
N GLN A 297 -12.03 4.31 -1.18
CA GLN A 297 -10.83 4.27 -2.00
C GLN A 297 -10.09 2.93 -1.89
N SER A 298 -9.97 2.37 -0.67
CA SER A 298 -9.36 1.07 -0.44
C SER A 298 -10.11 -0.05 -1.16
N ARG A 299 -11.45 -0.03 -1.12
CA ARG A 299 -12.27 -1.01 -1.84
C ARG A 299 -12.03 -0.93 -3.35
N HIS A 300 -12.00 0.28 -3.92
CA HIS A 300 -11.74 0.47 -5.34
C HIS A 300 -10.38 -0.09 -5.79
N LYS A 301 -9.32 0.10 -4.99
CA LYS A 301 -8.00 -0.49 -5.27
C LYS A 301 -8.03 -2.01 -5.31
N LEU A 302 -8.73 -2.64 -4.37
CA LEU A 302 -8.92 -4.09 -4.38
C LEU A 302 -9.81 -4.55 -5.53
N THR A 303 -10.76 -3.74 -6.01
CA THR A 303 -11.55 -4.04 -7.20
C THR A 303 -10.67 -4.05 -8.45
N ILE A 304 -9.79 -3.06 -8.63
CA ILE A 304 -8.83 -3.06 -9.75
C ILE A 304 -7.96 -4.31 -9.70
N LEU A 305 -7.45 -4.69 -8.52
CA LEU A 305 -6.65 -5.90 -8.37
C LEU A 305 -7.43 -7.18 -8.69
N ALA A 306 -8.69 -7.29 -8.23
CA ALA A 306 -9.54 -8.44 -8.54
C ALA A 306 -9.78 -8.57 -10.05
N GLU A 307 -10.14 -7.47 -10.71
CA GLU A 307 -10.35 -7.42 -12.17
C GLU A 307 -9.07 -7.70 -12.96
N PHE A 308 -7.91 -7.31 -12.42
CA PHE A 308 -6.62 -7.63 -13.02
C PHE A 308 -6.33 -9.12 -12.94
N VAL A 309 -6.47 -9.71 -11.75
CA VAL A 309 -6.24 -11.15 -11.55
C VAL A 309 -7.21 -11.97 -12.37
N ASP A 310 -8.51 -11.64 -12.37
CA ASP A 310 -9.52 -12.35 -13.14
C ASP A 310 -9.23 -12.33 -14.66
N TYR A 311 -8.85 -11.17 -15.19
CA TYR A 311 -8.49 -11.02 -16.60
C TYR A 311 -7.28 -11.89 -16.99
N TRP A 312 -6.19 -11.80 -16.22
CA TRP A 312 -4.96 -12.53 -16.56
C TRP A 312 -5.04 -14.02 -16.22
N MET A 313 -5.86 -14.44 -15.25
CA MET A 313 -6.06 -15.85 -14.91
C MET A 313 -6.62 -16.67 -16.08
N GLN A 314 -7.28 -16.03 -17.05
CA GLN A 314 -7.72 -16.68 -18.29
C GLN A 314 -6.55 -17.16 -19.17
N HIS A 315 -5.37 -16.58 -18.97
CA HIS A 315 -4.14 -16.87 -19.70
C HIS A 315 -3.16 -17.77 -18.92
N GLU A 316 -3.55 -18.22 -17.72
CA GLU A 316 -2.74 -19.10 -16.87
C GLU A 316 -3.18 -20.56 -17.02
N ASP A 317 -2.21 -21.47 -16.96
CA ASP A 317 -2.45 -22.92 -16.92
C ASP A 317 -2.95 -23.35 -15.53
N ASP A 318 -2.32 -22.85 -14.45
CA ASP A 318 -2.75 -23.09 -13.08
C ASP A 318 -3.72 -21.99 -12.60
N LYS A 319 -5.01 -22.33 -12.56
CA LYS A 319 -6.07 -21.44 -12.07
C LYS A 319 -6.36 -21.64 -10.58
N GLU A 320 -5.94 -22.75 -9.98
CA GLU A 320 -6.31 -23.08 -8.60
C GLU A 320 -5.69 -22.08 -7.62
N THR A 321 -4.40 -21.79 -7.80
CA THR A 321 -3.69 -20.78 -6.99
C THR A 321 -4.38 -19.42 -7.06
N TRP A 322 -4.75 -18.97 -8.26
CA TRP A 322 -5.37 -17.65 -8.47
C TRP A 322 -6.82 -17.58 -8.00
N ASN A 323 -7.56 -18.69 -8.03
CA ASN A 323 -8.88 -18.78 -7.40
C ASN A 323 -8.81 -18.55 -5.88
N LEU A 324 -7.77 -19.05 -5.21
CA LEU A 324 -7.54 -18.80 -3.79
C LEU A 324 -7.17 -17.32 -3.53
N VAL A 325 -6.29 -16.74 -4.35
CA VAL A 325 -5.95 -15.32 -4.26
C VAL A 325 -7.17 -14.42 -4.49
N LEU A 326 -8.02 -14.73 -5.46
CA LEU A 326 -9.28 -14.02 -5.70
C LEU A 326 -10.23 -14.15 -4.51
N LYS A 327 -10.31 -15.33 -3.89
CA LYS A 327 -11.10 -15.54 -2.67
C LYS A 327 -10.61 -14.63 -1.53
N ASP A 328 -9.31 -14.48 -1.35
CA ASP A 328 -8.73 -13.59 -0.34
C ASP A 328 -9.02 -12.11 -0.65
N ILE A 329 -8.89 -11.70 -1.92
CA ILE A 329 -9.26 -10.34 -2.35
C ILE A 329 -10.74 -10.07 -2.06
N ASN A 330 -11.62 -11.00 -2.41
CA ASN A 330 -13.06 -10.89 -2.16
C ASN A 330 -13.39 -10.83 -0.66
N TYR A 331 -12.70 -11.63 0.16
CA TYR A 331 -12.82 -11.55 1.62
C TYR A 331 -12.49 -10.14 2.14
N LEU A 332 -11.36 -9.57 1.71
CA LEU A 332 -10.95 -8.22 2.11
C LEU A 332 -11.93 -7.14 1.63
N GLN A 333 -12.45 -7.26 0.41
CA GLN A 333 -13.47 -6.34 -0.13
C GLN A 333 -14.77 -6.40 0.69
N GLN A 334 -15.21 -7.60 1.08
CA GLN A 334 -16.40 -7.78 1.92
C GLN A 334 -16.21 -7.18 3.32
N GLN A 335 -15.07 -7.43 3.96
CA GLN A 335 -14.76 -6.82 5.27
C GLN A 335 -14.73 -5.29 5.20
N LEU A 336 -14.08 -4.72 4.18
CA LEU A 336 -14.10 -3.27 3.94
C LEU A 336 -15.50 -2.72 3.77
N GLN A 337 -16.37 -3.47 3.08
CA GLN A 337 -17.76 -3.06 2.88
C GLN A 337 -18.52 -3.01 4.19
N CYS A 338 -18.37 -4.03 5.04
CA CYS A 338 -18.98 -4.05 6.38
C CYS A 338 -18.52 -2.87 7.24
N TYR A 339 -17.21 -2.60 7.28
CA TYR A 339 -16.69 -1.46 8.03
C TYR A 339 -17.13 -0.11 7.45
N ASN A 340 -17.24 0.00 6.13
CA ASN A 340 -17.74 1.22 5.49
C ASN A 340 -19.20 1.50 5.89
N GLN A 341 -20.06 0.48 5.87
CA GLN A 341 -21.44 0.61 6.32
C GLN A 341 -21.53 1.05 7.79
N SER A 342 -20.72 0.46 8.66
CA SER A 342 -20.64 0.86 10.08
C SER A 342 -20.18 2.32 10.24
N LEU A 343 -19.13 2.73 9.49
CA LEU A 343 -18.66 4.12 9.48
C LEU A 343 -19.73 5.10 8.97
N GLU A 344 -20.50 4.74 7.94
CA GLU A 344 -21.59 5.57 7.42
C GLU A 344 -22.71 5.75 8.45
N GLN A 345 -23.06 4.70 9.19
CA GLN A 345 -24.02 4.79 10.30
C GLN A 345 -23.49 5.68 11.43
N MET A 346 -22.23 5.51 11.83
CA MET A 346 -21.61 6.36 12.86
C MET A 346 -21.56 7.83 12.46
N VAL A 347 -21.22 8.14 11.21
CA VAL A 347 -21.25 9.52 10.69
C VAL A 347 -22.66 10.12 10.79
N ALA A 348 -23.69 9.37 10.40
CA ALA A 348 -25.08 9.84 10.46
C ALA A 348 -25.56 10.07 11.90
N MET A 349 -25.20 9.16 12.82
CA MET A 349 -25.49 9.31 14.26
C MET A 349 -24.78 10.54 14.84
N ALA A 350 -23.47 10.67 14.62
CA ALA A 350 -22.69 11.81 15.11
C ALA A 350 -23.24 13.15 14.59
N THR A 351 -23.62 13.22 13.31
CA THR A 351 -24.20 14.43 12.71
C THR A 351 -25.54 14.80 13.36
N SER A 352 -26.43 13.82 13.54
CA SER A 352 -27.72 14.04 14.21
C SER A 352 -27.54 14.52 15.66
N MET A 353 -26.54 13.97 16.35
CA MET A 353 -26.24 14.32 17.73
C MET A 353 -25.69 15.73 17.87
N VAL A 354 -24.81 16.19 16.97
CA VAL A 354 -24.36 17.58 16.93
C VAL A 354 -25.54 18.54 16.77
N GLN A 355 -26.46 18.26 15.83
CA GLN A 355 -27.66 19.08 15.63
C GLN A 355 -28.53 19.16 16.90
N LEU A 356 -28.66 18.05 17.64
CA LEU A 356 -29.38 18.04 18.92
C LEU A 356 -28.67 18.87 20.00
N LEU A 357 -27.34 18.81 20.08
CA LEU A 357 -26.57 19.63 21.03
C LEU A 357 -26.66 21.12 20.69
N ASP A 358 -26.52 21.49 19.42
CA ASP A 358 -26.65 22.87 18.95
C ASP A 358 -28.06 23.43 19.21
N SER A 359 -29.11 22.63 18.97
CA SER A 359 -30.47 23.05 19.27
C SER A 359 -30.68 23.29 20.77
N ARG A 360 -30.16 22.42 21.64
CA ARG A 360 -30.19 22.62 23.10
C ARG A 360 -29.43 23.87 23.53
N ARG A 361 -28.24 24.10 22.97
CA ARG A 361 -27.43 25.28 23.25
C ARG A 361 -28.16 26.55 22.84
N SER A 362 -28.75 26.58 21.64
CA SER A 362 -29.53 27.72 21.15
C SER A 362 -30.73 28.03 22.05
N ILE A 363 -31.43 26.99 22.55
CA ILE A 363 -32.54 27.16 23.51
C ILE A 363 -32.03 27.77 24.83
N LEU A 364 -30.90 27.29 25.37
CA LEU A 364 -30.31 27.82 26.59
C LEU A 364 -29.84 29.27 26.44
N GLU A 365 -29.21 29.60 25.32
CA GLU A 365 -28.80 30.97 24.98
C GLU A 365 -30.03 31.88 24.86
N ALA A 366 -31.10 31.44 24.19
CA ALA A 366 -32.35 32.19 24.10
C ALA A 366 -33.00 32.44 25.48
N ILE A 367 -32.98 31.44 26.38
CA ILE A 367 -33.46 31.59 27.76
C ILE A 367 -32.61 32.61 28.53
N ASN A 368 -31.28 32.56 28.39
CA ASN A 368 -30.38 33.48 29.07
C ASN A 368 -30.51 34.91 28.55
N VAL A 369 -30.62 35.11 27.23
CA VAL A 369 -30.88 36.44 26.64
C VAL A 369 -32.22 36.99 27.12
N ARG A 370 -33.26 36.15 27.19
CA ARG A 370 -34.58 36.56 27.70
C ARG A 370 -34.52 37.01 29.17
N ARG A 371 -33.67 36.38 30.00
CA ARG A 371 -33.45 36.78 31.41
C ARG A 371 -32.64 38.06 31.57
N LEU A 372 -31.78 38.40 30.61
CA LEU A 372 -30.96 39.62 30.64
C LEU A 372 -31.69 40.85 30.07
N THR A 373 -32.77 40.63 29.33
CA THR A 373 -33.57 41.67 28.66
C THR A 373 -34.92 41.92 29.34
N SER A 374 -35.29 41.09 30.33
CA SER A 374 -36.39 41.30 31.29
C SER A 374 -35.87 41.94 32.56
#